data_AF-A0A3M0WFX3-F1
#
_entry.id   AF-A0A3M0WFX3-F1
#
_cell.length_a   1.000
_cell.length_b   1.000
_cell.length_c   1.000
_cell.angle_alpha   90.00
_cell.angle_beta   90.00
_cell.angle_gamma   90.00
#
_symmetry.space_group_name_H-M   'P 1'
#
loop_
_entity.id
_entity.type
_entity.pdbx_description
1 polymer ?
#
loop_
_entity_poly.entity_id
_entity_poly.type
_entity_poly.pdbx_seq_one_letter_code
_entity_poly.pdbx_strand_id
1 'polypeptide(L)'
;MLKGFELEFDNKTGKVRLTRAVDLSTFLKANYEEKKAVGKGFSKGKTFRKVGSIPIDVLIAHNIDINDPEAIRDFLRKHPEYRTSEGKL
;
A
#
# COMPACT_ATOMS: atom_id res chain seq x y z
N MET A 1 3.11 9.53 2.40
CA MET A 1 1.89 10.05 1.72
C MET A 1 2.00 9.68 0.25
N LEU A 2 1.17 8.75 -0.22
CA LEU A 2 1.22 8.23 -1.59
C LEU A 2 0.45 9.18 -2.51
N LYS A 3 1.11 9.67 -3.56
CA LYS A 3 0.53 10.61 -4.53
C LYS A 3 0.47 9.95 -5.90
N GLY A 4 -0.72 9.98 -6.50
CA GLY A 4 -0.90 9.68 -7.91
C GLY A 4 -0.75 10.97 -8.71
N PHE A 5 0.01 10.93 -9.80
CA PHE A 5 0.23 12.07 -10.68
C PHE A 5 -0.20 11.69 -12.10
N GLU A 6 -1.02 12.54 -12.72
CA GLU A 6 -1.27 12.49 -14.16
C GLU A 6 -0.43 13.56 -14.83
N LEU A 7 0.35 13.14 -15.80
CA LEU A 7 1.26 13.99 -16.57
C LEU A 7 0.81 13.97 -18.02
N GLU A 8 0.74 15.13 -18.63
CA GLU A 8 0.50 15.29 -20.06
C GLU A 8 1.77 15.81 -20.72
N PHE A 9 2.18 15.19 -21.82
CA PHE A 9 3.36 15.60 -22.56
C PHE A 9 2.96 16.48 -23.74
N ASP A 10 3.48 17.71 -23.77
CA ASP A 10 3.27 18.61 -24.90
C ASP A 10 4.33 18.37 -25.99
N ASN A 11 3.92 17.71 -27.07
CA ASN A 11 4.77 17.42 -28.22
C ASN A 11 5.29 18.67 -28.95
N LYS A 12 4.68 19.85 -28.77
CA LYS A 12 5.11 21.09 -29.44
C LYS A 12 6.20 21.81 -28.67
N THR A 13 6.12 21.82 -27.34
CA THR A 13 7.07 22.52 -26.47
C THR A 13 8.10 21.60 -25.82
N GLY A 14 7.90 20.28 -25.92
CA GLY A 14 8.73 19.27 -25.27
C GLY A 14 8.61 19.24 -23.75
N LYS A 15 7.58 19.91 -23.19
CA LYS A 15 7.40 20.06 -21.75
C LYS A 15 6.41 19.05 -21.20
N VAL A 16 6.66 18.59 -19.98
CA VAL A 16 5.74 17.78 -19.19
C VAL A 16 4.90 18.71 -18.32
N ARG A 17 3.58 18.58 -18.40
CA ARG A 17 2.65 19.33 -17.55
C ARG A 17 1.98 18.39 -16.56
N LEU A 18 2.08 18.70 -15.28
CA LEU A 18 1.28 18.05 -14.24
C LEU A 18 -0.15 18.55 -14.36
N THR A 19 -1.08 17.66 -14.69
CA THR A 19 -2.50 17.98 -14.86
C THR A 19 -3.31 17.63 -13.63
N ARG A 20 -2.88 16.60 -12.89
CA ARG A 20 -3.59 16.16 -11.68
C ARG A 20 -2.64 15.57 -10.65
N ALA A 21 -2.85 15.94 -9.39
CA ALA A 21 -2.22 15.31 -8.24
C ALA A 21 -3.30 14.87 -7.25
N VAL A 22 -3.37 13.58 -6.94
CA VAL A 22 -4.36 13.02 -6.02
C VAL A 22 -3.63 12.35 -4.86
N ASP A 23 -4.05 12.67 -3.64
CA ASP A 23 -3.63 11.91 -2.47
C ASP A 23 -4.38 10.57 -2.45
N LEU A 24 -3.64 9.49 -2.73
CA LEU A 24 -4.17 8.13 -2.75
C LEU A 24 -4.35 7.55 -1.34
N SER A 25 -3.73 8.17 -0.33
CA SER A 25 -3.75 7.70 1.05
C SER A 25 -5.19 7.56 1.59
N THR A 26 -6.09 8.47 1.19
CA THR A 26 -7.50 8.48 1.62
C THR A 26 -8.28 7.30 1.05
N PHE A 27 -8.08 6.99 -0.23
CA PHE A 27 -8.73 5.85 -0.90
C PHE A 27 -8.24 4.52 -0.34
N LEU A 28 -6.93 4.42 -0.05
CA LEU A 28 -6.35 3.23 0.57
C LEU A 28 -6.90 3.00 1.98
N LYS A 29 -7.04 4.07 2.79
CA LYS A 29 -7.65 3.99 4.13
C LYS A 29 -9.13 3.56 4.08
N ALA A 30 -9.91 4.11 3.16
CA ALA A 30 -11.33 3.75 3.01
C ALA A 30 -11.48 2.28 2.61
N ASN A 31 -10.70 1.82 1.62
CA ASN A 31 -10.69 0.42 1.20
C ASN A 31 -10.25 -0.50 2.35
N TYR A 32 -9.29 -0.08 3.19
CA TYR A 32 -8.89 -0.84 4.37
C TYR A 32 -10.04 -1.07 5.37
N GLU A 33 -10.76 -0.02 5.76
CA GLU A 33 -11.88 -0.15 6.71
C GLU A 33 -13.02 -0.99 6.12
N GLU A 34 -13.31 -0.83 4.83
CA GLU A 34 -14.29 -1.66 4.12
C GLU A 34 -13.89 -3.15 4.13
N LYS A 35 -12.63 -3.47 3.82
CA LYS A 35 -12.13 -4.85 3.82
C LYS A 35 -12.10 -5.46 5.22
N LYS A 36 -11.85 -4.66 6.25
CA LYS A 36 -11.92 -5.09 7.65
C LYS A 36 -13.34 -5.49 8.04
N ALA A 37 -14.36 -4.72 7.62
CA ALA A 37 -15.77 -5.04 7.87
C ALA A 37 -16.18 -6.38 7.25
N VAL A 38 -15.69 -6.70 6.04
CA VAL A 38 -16.00 -7.98 5.36
C VAL A 38 -15.07 -9.15 5.74
N GLY A 39 -14.32 -9.04 6.84
CA GLY A 39 -13.46 -10.12 7.35
C GLY A 39 -12.23 -10.44 6.48
N LYS A 40 -11.92 -9.57 5.52
CA LYS A 40 -10.73 -9.65 4.66
C LYS A 40 -9.58 -8.75 5.15
N GLY A 41 -9.80 -7.92 6.17
CA GLY A 41 -8.78 -7.16 6.92
C GLY A 41 -8.29 -7.89 8.19
N PHE A 42 -7.46 -7.23 9.01
CA PHE A 42 -6.89 -7.83 10.23
C PHE A 42 -7.94 -8.06 11.36
N SER A 43 -8.74 -9.12 11.24
CA SER A 43 -9.64 -9.59 12.31
C SER A 43 -8.86 -10.36 13.39
N LYS A 44 -9.21 -10.18 14.68
CA LYS A 44 -8.74 -11.05 15.77
C LYS A 44 -9.12 -12.50 15.43
N GLY A 45 -8.15 -13.41 15.36
CA GLY A 45 -8.39 -14.85 15.15
C GLY A 45 -7.89 -15.47 13.83
N LYS A 46 -7.44 -14.70 12.84
CA LYS A 46 -6.83 -15.28 11.62
C LYS A 46 -5.31 -15.37 11.74
N THR A 47 -4.79 -16.60 11.67
CA THR A 47 -3.37 -16.98 11.80
C THR A 47 -2.56 -16.83 10.51
N PHE A 48 -3.18 -16.94 9.33
CA PHE A 48 -2.49 -16.84 8.04
C PHE A 48 -3.11 -15.76 7.15
N ARG A 49 -2.25 -14.99 6.46
CA ARG A 49 -2.65 -13.95 5.51
C ARG A 49 -1.72 -13.94 4.31
N LYS A 50 -2.25 -13.64 3.13
CA LYS A 50 -1.41 -13.23 2.01
C LYS A 50 -0.86 -11.85 2.35
N VAL A 51 0.47 -11.74 2.35
CA VAL A 51 1.14 -10.44 2.36
C VAL A 51 0.98 -9.88 0.95
N GLY A 52 0.70 -8.58 0.83
CA GLY A 52 0.74 -7.94 -0.49
C GLY A 52 2.13 -8.05 -1.08
N SER A 53 2.26 -7.99 -2.40
CA SER A 53 3.57 -7.81 -3.00
C SER A 53 4.11 -6.45 -2.57
N ILE A 54 4.87 -6.40 -1.46
CA ILE A 54 5.54 -5.18 -0.99
C ILE A 54 6.83 -5.05 -1.79
N PRO A 55 7.06 -3.95 -2.51
CA PRO A 55 8.36 -3.72 -3.15
C PRO A 55 9.46 -3.70 -2.08
N ILE A 56 10.58 -4.38 -2.33
CA ILE A 56 11.66 -4.49 -1.34
C ILE A 56 12.26 -3.13 -0.97
N ASP A 57 12.28 -2.20 -1.92
CA ASP A 57 12.75 -0.82 -1.72
C ASP A 57 11.98 -0.09 -0.62
N VAL A 58 10.69 -0.41 -0.45
CA VAL A 58 9.86 0.14 0.63
C VAL A 58 10.32 -0.38 1.98
N LEU A 59 10.60 -1.69 2.08
CA LEU A 59 11.09 -2.28 3.32
C LEU A 59 12.47 -1.71 3.71
N ILE A 60 13.35 -1.56 2.71
CA ILE A 60 14.67 -0.95 2.88
C ILE A 60 14.56 0.52 3.31
N ALA A 61 13.69 1.31 2.67
CA ALA A 61 13.46 2.72 3.04
C ALA A 61 12.93 2.89 4.48
N HIS A 62 12.21 1.89 4.98
CA HIS A 62 11.72 1.83 6.35
C HIS A 62 12.70 1.15 7.33
N ASN A 63 13.89 0.79 6.87
CA ASN A 63 14.93 0.11 7.65
C ASN A 63 14.43 -1.18 8.30
N ILE A 64 13.58 -1.94 7.59
CA ILE A 64 13.02 -3.20 8.03
C ILE A 64 13.97 -4.34 7.63
N ASP A 65 14.34 -5.18 8.59
CA ASP A 65 15.04 -6.42 8.30
C ASP A 65 14.06 -7.40 7.64
N ILE A 66 14.34 -7.76 6.39
CA ILE A 66 13.54 -8.71 5.61
C ILE A 66 13.66 -10.15 6.12
N ASN A 67 14.67 -10.45 6.94
CA ASN A 67 14.88 -11.77 7.52
C ASN A 67 14.20 -11.92 8.88
N ASP A 68 13.67 -10.83 9.46
CA ASP A 68 12.93 -10.84 10.74
C ASP A 68 11.40 -10.86 10.48
N PRO A 69 10.73 -12.00 10.71
CA PRO A 69 9.29 -12.13 10.50
C PRO A 69 8.46 -11.21 11.42
N GLU A 70 8.94 -10.93 12.64
CA GLU A 70 8.24 -10.05 13.57
C GLU A 70 8.38 -8.59 13.15
N ALA A 71 9.55 -8.17 12.63
CA ALA A 71 9.73 -6.84 12.05
C ALA A 71 8.80 -6.60 10.85
N ILE A 72 8.69 -7.58 9.94
CA ILE A 72 7.75 -7.52 8.81
C ILE A 72 6.30 -7.43 9.31
N ARG A 73 5.94 -8.21 10.32
CA ARG A 73 4.59 -8.20 10.90
C ARG A 73 4.25 -6.87 11.54
N ASP A 74 5.17 -6.27 12.28
CA ASP A 74 4.97 -4.96 12.91
C ASP A 74 4.99 -3.82 11.90
N PHE A 75 5.82 -3.91 10.85
CA PHE A 75 5.75 -3.01 9.70
C PHE A 75 4.36 -3.04 9.05
N LEU A 76 3.87 -4.23 8.71
CA LEU A 76 2.54 -4.42 8.15
C LEU A 76 1.45 -3.89 9.09
N ARG A 77 1.59 -4.01 10.41
CA ARG A 77 0.66 -3.43 11.40
C ARG A 77 0.67 -1.90 11.43
N LYS A 78 1.79 -1.25 11.14
CA LYS A 78 1.91 0.21 11.07
C LYS A 78 1.53 0.77 9.70
N HIS A 79 1.70 -0.02 8.63
CA HIS A 79 1.47 0.38 7.24
C HIS A 79 0.33 -0.43 6.59
N PRO A 80 -0.94 -0.09 6.87
CA PRO A 80 -2.10 -0.79 6.34
C PRO A 80 -2.21 -0.80 4.81
N GLU A 81 -1.62 0.17 4.12
CA GLU A 81 -1.57 0.32 2.67
C GLU A 81 -0.87 -0.84 1.95
N TYR A 82 0.07 -1.53 2.61
CA TYR A 82 0.82 -2.65 2.04
C TYR A 82 0.21 -4.03 2.36
N ARG A 83 -0.99 -4.05 2.95
CA ARG A 83 -1.73 -5.29 3.26
C ARG A 83 -2.58 -5.68 2.06
N THR A 84 -2.51 -6.93 1.60
CA THR A 84 -3.53 -7.47 0.68
C THR A 84 -4.65 -8.15 1.44
N SER A 85 -5.87 -7.88 0.98
CA SER A 85 -7.12 -8.48 1.48
C SER A 85 -7.56 -9.70 0.65
N GLU A 86 -6.75 -10.09 -0.34
CA GLU A 86 -7.06 -11.16 -1.31
C GLU A 86 -6.64 -12.55 -0.82
N GLY A 87 -7.05 -12.91 0.39
CA GLY A 87 -7.05 -14.30 0.83
C GLY A 87 -8.42 -14.93 0.57
N LYS A 88 -8.75 -15.28 -0.68
CA LYS A 88 -9.65 -16.43 -0.90
C LYS A 88 -8.77 -17.67 -0.71
N LEU A 89 -9.08 -18.45 0.32
CA LEU A 89 -8.92 -19.90 0.29
C LEU A 89 -10.11 -20.46 -0.51
#